data_AF-A3UHS5-F1
#
_entry.id   AF-A3UHS5-F1
#
_cell.length_a   1.000
_cell.length_b   1.000
_cell.length_c   1.000
_cell.angle_alpha   90.00
_cell.angle_beta   90.00
_cell.angle_gamma   90.00
#
_symmetry.space_group_name_H-M   'P 1'
#
loop_
_entity.id
_entity.type
_entity.pdbx_description
1 polymer ?
#
loop_
_entity_poly.entity_id
_entity_poly.type
_entity_poly.pdbx_seq_one_letter_code
_entity_poly.pdbx_strand_id
1 'polypeptide(L)'
;MLSPIFLVILIAILVTAMVMGLIAELKAIQRAKSPAPLNMPPRGGEPDYPAEPHRWREWVCVPSEDHRKIAQVLNLSDSQYSNWRNGLKWGRDTKAFTLNKRLCSCFVSPSVNGWVFIFIGGDMVKADQAWPVLEVLSEAFGEAQYFCRYMGAAERNLPVFFGWDRARSGTVVRSFRYALDRICQQVGAPTSVEVRMFNETTKGWGKGWDGRWADGDEALPVSLFEEAISGEDAENLPYLVAEDWGLSPLAITEEAQGRPRYGLAGFLDKACLEANPVKRPSDHQST
;
A
#
# COMPACT_ATOMS: atom_id res chain seq x y z
N MET A 1 -29.82 -36.20 -42.55
CA MET A 1 -29.58 -34.75 -42.74
C MET A 1 -30.44 -34.00 -41.74
N LEU A 2 -29.84 -33.21 -40.85
CA LEU A 2 -30.60 -32.34 -39.95
C LEU A 2 -31.32 -31.28 -40.80
N SER A 3 -32.62 -31.10 -40.58
CA SER A 3 -33.40 -30.09 -41.30
C SER A 3 -32.79 -28.70 -41.05
N PRO A 4 -32.72 -27.81 -42.06
CA PRO A 4 -32.20 -26.46 -41.90
C PRO A 4 -32.92 -25.68 -40.79
N ILE A 5 -34.19 -26.01 -40.51
CA ILE A 5 -34.97 -25.43 -39.41
C ILE A 5 -34.38 -25.80 -38.05
N PHE A 6 -33.95 -27.06 -37.86
CA PHE A 6 -33.32 -27.51 -36.61
C PHE A 6 -31.98 -26.82 -36.37
N LEU A 7 -31.20 -26.57 -37.44
CA LEU A 7 -29.92 -25.88 -37.33
C LEU A 7 -30.09 -24.41 -36.90
N VAL A 8 -31.09 -23.72 -37.46
CA VAL A 8 -31.40 -22.33 -37.09
C VAL A 8 -31.86 -22.23 -35.63
N ILE A 9 -32.71 -23.14 -35.18
CA ILE A 9 -33.18 -23.18 -33.79
C ILE A 9 -32.01 -23.42 -32.82
N LEU A 10 -31.10 -24.34 -33.15
CA LEU A 10 -29.94 -24.64 -32.31
C LEU A 10 -29.01 -23.43 -32.17
N ILE A 11 -28.74 -22.71 -33.26
CA ILE A 11 -27.91 -21.50 -33.25
C ILE A 11 -28.57 -20.40 -32.39
N ALA A 12 -29.88 -20.20 -32.52
CA ALA A 12 -30.60 -19.20 -31.74
C ALA A 12 -30.52 -19.49 -30.22
N ILE A 13 -30.62 -20.75 -29.82
CA ILE A 13 -30.49 -21.16 -28.41
C ILE A 13 -29.07 -20.90 -27.90
N LEU A 14 -28.04 -21.26 -28.66
CA LEU A 14 -26.63 -21.05 -28.27
C LEU A 14 -26.29 -19.57 -28.12
N VAL A 15 -26.73 -18.73 -29.06
CA VAL A 15 -26.53 -17.27 -28.98
C VAL A 15 -27.25 -16.69 -27.77
N THR A 16 -28.49 -17.11 -27.50
CA THR A 16 -29.25 -16.64 -26.34
C THR A 16 -28.56 -17.04 -25.03
N ALA A 17 -28.08 -18.28 -24.92
CA ALA A 17 -27.34 -18.75 -23.74
C ALA A 17 -26.03 -17.99 -23.52
N MET A 18 -25.29 -17.70 -24.60
CA MET A 18 -24.06 -16.90 -24.54
C MET A 18 -24.35 -15.47 -24.10
N VAL A 19 -25.37 -14.81 -24.65
CA VAL A 19 -25.78 -13.46 -24.26
C VAL A 19 -26.24 -13.41 -22.81
N MET A 20 -27.02 -14.40 -22.36
CA MET A 20 -27.46 -14.51 -20.97
C MET A 20 -26.28 -14.73 -20.01
N GLY A 21 -25.30 -15.55 -20.40
CA GLY A 21 -24.05 -15.74 -19.66
C GLY A 21 -23.27 -14.45 -19.51
N LEU A 22 -23.09 -13.72 -20.62
CA LEU A 22 -22.41 -12.42 -20.63
C LEU A 22 -23.12 -11.38 -19.75
N ILE A 23 -24.45 -11.32 -19.81
CA ILE A 23 -25.26 -10.42 -18.97
C ILE A 23 -25.13 -10.80 -17.48
N ALA A 24 -25.12 -12.10 -17.15
CA ALA A 24 -24.94 -12.56 -15.78
C ALA A 24 -23.57 -12.19 -15.23
N GLU A 25 -22.51 -12.34 -16.03
CA GLU A 25 -21.14 -11.99 -15.67
C GLU A 25 -20.97 -10.47 -15.51
N LEU A 26 -21.54 -9.67 -16.42
CA LEU A 26 -21.57 -8.20 -16.29
C LEU A 26 -22.32 -7.75 -15.03
N LYS A 27 -23.45 -8.39 -14.71
CA LYS A 27 -24.19 -8.11 -13.47
C LYS A 27 -23.41 -8.53 -12.22
N ALA A 28 -22.65 -9.62 -12.27
CA ALA A 28 -21.79 -10.06 -11.17
C ALA A 28 -20.64 -9.06 -10.94
N ILE A 29 -20.00 -8.60 -12.02
CA ILE A 29 -18.96 -7.56 -11.97
C ILE A 29 -19.54 -6.23 -11.44
N GLN A 30 -20.73 -5.84 -11.87
CA GLN A 30 -21.41 -4.64 -11.35
C GLN A 30 -21.80 -4.77 -9.88
N ARG A 31 -22.28 -5.94 -9.44
CA ARG A 31 -22.56 -6.20 -8.01
C ARG A 31 -21.29 -6.23 -7.16
N ALA A 32 -20.19 -6.75 -7.69
CA ALA A 32 -18.89 -6.69 -7.01
C ALA A 32 -18.35 -5.24 -6.92
N LYS A 33 -18.67 -4.38 -7.90
CA LYS A 33 -18.36 -2.95 -7.89
C LYS A 33 -19.33 -2.06 -7.11
N SER A 34 -20.48 -2.59 -6.66
CA SER A 34 -21.38 -1.83 -5.79
C SER A 34 -20.70 -1.66 -4.43
N PRO A 35 -20.55 -0.44 -3.90
CA PRO A 35 -20.05 -0.26 -2.54
C PRO A 35 -20.95 -1.04 -1.59
N ALA A 36 -20.32 -1.80 -0.68
CA ALA A 36 -20.98 -2.62 0.32
C ALA A 36 -22.11 -1.84 1.03
N PRO A 37 -23.18 -2.51 1.48
CA PRO A 37 -24.35 -1.81 2.00
C PRO A 37 -23.97 -0.97 3.22
N LEU A 38 -24.08 0.35 3.07
CA LEU A 38 -23.92 1.37 4.11
C LEU A 38 -24.98 1.28 5.25
N ASN A 39 -25.74 0.18 5.29
CA ASN A 39 -26.87 -0.03 6.19
C ASN A 39 -26.52 -0.91 7.41
N MET A 40 -25.27 -1.33 7.59
CA MET A 40 -24.82 -1.95 8.84
C MET A 40 -24.36 -0.87 9.84
N PRO A 41 -24.61 -1.05 11.15
CA PRO A 41 -24.10 -0.14 12.16
C PRO A 41 -22.57 -0.07 12.08
N PRO A 42 -21.96 1.12 12.24
CA PRO A 42 -20.52 1.27 12.20
C PRO A 42 -19.81 0.33 13.17
N ARG A 43 -18.74 -0.30 12.70
CA ARG A 43 -17.82 -1.05 13.55
C ARG A 43 -17.12 -0.08 14.49
N GLY A 44 -17.57 -0.05 15.75
CA GLY A 44 -16.88 0.67 16.82
C GLY A 44 -17.67 1.75 17.56
N GLY A 45 -18.96 1.93 17.29
CA GLY A 45 -19.78 2.97 17.93
C GLY A 45 -19.62 4.33 17.26
N GLU A 46 -19.60 5.41 18.04
CA GLU A 46 -19.47 6.80 17.58
C GLU A 46 -18.15 7.06 16.83
N PRO A 47 -18.10 8.06 15.91
CA PRO A 47 -16.85 8.50 15.30
C PRO A 47 -15.89 9.05 16.36
N ASP A 48 -14.58 8.84 16.18
CA ASP A 48 -13.52 9.37 17.02
C ASP A 48 -12.53 10.22 16.20
N TYR A 49 -11.60 10.87 16.89
CA TYR A 49 -10.53 11.66 16.27
C TYR A 49 -9.45 10.76 15.67
N PRO A 50 -8.79 11.22 14.59
CA PRO A 50 -7.61 10.56 14.07
C PRO A 50 -6.58 10.19 15.15
N ALA A 51 -6.22 8.92 15.14
CA ALA A 51 -5.16 8.39 15.99
C ALA A 51 -3.83 8.43 15.24
N GLU A 52 -2.76 8.73 15.97
CA GLU A 52 -1.45 8.99 15.37
C GLU A 52 -0.89 7.76 14.63
N PRO A 53 -0.39 7.93 13.39
CA PRO A 53 0.25 6.87 12.62
C PRO A 53 1.60 6.39 13.19
N HIS A 54 2.15 7.03 14.23
CA HIS A 54 3.55 6.82 14.64
C HIS A 54 3.90 5.39 15.07
N ARG A 55 2.90 4.57 15.46
CA ARG A 55 3.08 3.16 15.87
C ARG A 55 2.80 2.13 14.76
N TRP A 56 2.56 2.58 13.53
CA TRP A 56 2.16 1.70 12.44
C TRP A 56 3.38 1.17 11.70
N ARG A 57 3.43 -0.15 11.59
CA ARG A 57 4.53 -0.84 10.89
C ARG A 57 4.52 -0.54 9.40
N GLU A 58 3.34 -0.38 8.82
CA GLU A 58 3.15 -0.19 7.38
C GLU A 58 1.90 0.65 7.14
N TRP A 59 1.98 1.58 6.21
CA TRP A 59 0.84 2.38 5.78
C TRP A 59 1.06 2.98 4.39
N VAL A 60 -0.05 3.23 3.70
CA VAL A 60 -0.09 3.97 2.43
C VAL A 60 -0.83 5.29 2.67
N CYS A 61 -0.43 6.35 1.99
CA CYS A 61 -1.17 7.60 1.94
C CYS A 61 -1.43 8.05 0.51
N VAL A 62 -2.56 8.74 0.34
CA VAL A 62 -3.06 9.21 -0.94
C VAL A 62 -3.64 10.61 -0.75
N PRO A 63 -3.30 11.62 -1.58
CA PRO A 63 -3.90 12.93 -1.50
C PRO A 63 -5.35 12.83 -2.00
N SER A 64 -6.31 12.99 -1.09
CA SER A 64 -7.74 12.86 -1.38
C SER A 64 -8.59 13.36 -0.22
N GLU A 65 -9.76 13.91 -0.53
CA GLU A 65 -10.81 14.20 0.46
C GLU A 65 -11.87 13.08 0.54
N ASP A 66 -11.83 12.11 -0.40
CA ASP A 66 -12.83 11.06 -0.55
C ASP A 66 -12.24 9.66 -0.31
N HIS A 67 -12.26 9.26 0.96
CA HIS A 67 -11.85 7.93 1.39
C HIS A 67 -12.74 6.81 0.83
N ARG A 68 -14.00 7.09 0.46
CA ARG A 68 -14.89 6.08 -0.13
C ARG A 68 -14.48 5.77 -1.56
N LYS A 69 -14.05 6.78 -2.32
CA LYS A 69 -13.48 6.59 -3.65
C LYS A 69 -12.21 5.75 -3.60
N ILE A 70 -11.35 5.94 -2.59
CA ILE A 70 -10.16 5.10 -2.39
C ILE A 70 -10.56 3.63 -2.15
N ALA A 71 -11.52 3.38 -1.27
CA ALA A 71 -12.02 2.02 -1.03
C ALA A 71 -12.59 1.36 -2.29
N GLN A 72 -13.26 2.14 -3.16
CA GLN A 72 -13.76 1.67 -4.46
C GLN A 72 -12.63 1.36 -5.45
N VAL A 73 -11.62 2.22 -5.56
CA VAL A 73 -10.44 2.01 -6.42
C VAL A 73 -9.68 0.76 -6.00
N LEU A 74 -9.53 0.53 -4.69
CA LEU A 74 -8.93 -0.68 -4.15
C LEU A 74 -9.86 -1.90 -4.19
N ASN A 75 -11.11 -1.73 -4.64
CA ASN A 75 -12.12 -2.79 -4.69
C ASN A 75 -12.28 -3.52 -3.35
N LEU A 76 -12.34 -2.76 -2.24
CA LEU A 76 -12.41 -3.34 -0.90
C LEU A 76 -13.73 -4.10 -0.67
N SER A 77 -13.61 -5.40 -0.41
CA SER A 77 -14.77 -6.24 -0.11
C SER A 77 -15.19 -6.14 1.35
N ASP A 78 -16.48 -6.39 1.60
CA ASP A 78 -17.11 -6.35 2.94
C ASP A 78 -16.81 -5.07 3.74
N SER A 79 -16.69 -3.95 3.03
CA SER A 79 -16.41 -2.65 3.62
C SER A 79 -17.54 -2.19 4.54
N GLN A 80 -17.20 -1.73 5.75
CA GLN A 80 -18.11 -1.17 6.73
C GLN A 80 -17.52 0.10 7.33
N TYR A 81 -18.37 1.04 7.72
CA TYR A 81 -17.91 2.21 8.46
C TYR A 81 -17.21 1.79 9.75
N SER A 82 -16.10 2.44 10.07
CA SER A 82 -15.39 2.22 11.34
C SER A 82 -14.78 3.51 11.84
N ASN A 83 -14.78 3.69 13.16
CA ASN A 83 -14.00 4.75 13.79
C ASN A 83 -12.51 4.37 13.78
N TRP A 84 -11.61 5.33 13.99
CA TRP A 84 -10.17 5.13 13.96
C TRP A 84 -9.73 4.01 14.90
N ARG A 85 -10.16 4.04 16.16
CA ARG A 85 -9.72 3.03 17.14
C ARG A 85 -9.97 1.59 16.67
N ASN A 86 -11.17 1.31 16.14
CA ASN A 86 -11.52 -0.03 15.68
C ASN A 86 -11.02 -0.34 14.27
N GLY A 87 -11.02 0.65 13.38
CA GLY A 87 -10.49 0.52 12.03
C GLY A 87 -9.01 0.18 12.06
N LEU A 88 -8.24 0.88 12.88
CA LEU A 88 -6.85 0.56 13.15
C LEU A 88 -6.70 -0.86 13.69
N LYS A 89 -7.42 -1.23 14.75
CA LYS A 89 -7.38 -2.61 15.27
C LYS A 89 -7.66 -3.65 14.18
N TRP A 90 -8.57 -3.36 13.26
CA TRP A 90 -8.89 -4.19 12.11
C TRP A 90 -7.75 -4.26 11.10
N GLY A 91 -7.19 -3.13 10.68
CA GLY A 91 -6.04 -3.05 9.77
C GLY A 91 -4.74 -3.66 10.34
N ARG A 92 -4.69 -4.00 11.63
CA ARG A 92 -3.61 -4.83 12.22
C ARG A 92 -3.89 -6.31 12.20
N ASP A 93 -5.13 -6.71 11.95
CA ASP A 93 -5.55 -8.08 12.15
C ASP A 93 -5.04 -8.95 11.00
N THR A 94 -3.93 -9.64 11.24
CA THR A 94 -3.37 -10.60 10.30
C THR A 94 -4.13 -11.93 10.31
N LYS A 95 -5.17 -12.13 11.14
CA LYS A 95 -5.94 -13.38 11.12
C LYS A 95 -6.63 -13.60 9.79
N ALA A 96 -7.09 -12.53 9.14
CA ALA A 96 -7.62 -12.62 7.78
C ALA A 96 -6.59 -13.22 6.84
N PHE A 97 -5.35 -12.73 6.91
CA PHE A 97 -4.21 -13.23 6.14
C PHE A 97 -3.87 -14.69 6.47
N THR A 98 -3.87 -15.06 7.76
CA THR A 98 -3.55 -16.43 8.20
C THR A 98 -4.64 -17.44 7.84
N LEU A 99 -5.92 -17.06 7.96
CA LEU A 99 -7.07 -17.94 7.71
C LEU A 99 -7.42 -18.02 6.22
N ASN A 100 -7.25 -16.91 5.49
CA ASN A 100 -7.51 -16.79 4.08
C ASN A 100 -6.32 -16.11 3.42
N LYS A 101 -5.39 -16.90 2.88
CA LYS A 101 -4.13 -16.46 2.25
C LYS A 101 -4.30 -15.46 1.09
N ARG A 102 -5.55 -15.15 0.71
CA ARG A 102 -5.93 -14.22 -0.35
C ARG A 102 -6.42 -12.86 0.17
N LEU A 103 -6.75 -12.70 1.45
CA LEU A 103 -7.32 -11.45 1.96
C LEU A 103 -6.45 -10.80 3.03
N CYS A 104 -6.21 -9.50 2.88
CA CYS A 104 -5.62 -8.65 3.90
C CYS A 104 -6.70 -7.78 4.53
N SER A 105 -6.72 -7.66 5.86
CA SER A 105 -7.59 -6.68 6.51
C SER A 105 -7.12 -5.27 6.14
N CYS A 106 -8.03 -4.34 5.93
CA CYS A 106 -7.68 -2.99 5.50
C CYS A 106 -8.55 -1.96 6.22
N PHE A 107 -7.95 -0.85 6.64
CA PHE A 107 -8.65 0.33 7.11
C PHE A 107 -8.25 1.55 6.30
N VAL A 108 -9.24 2.18 5.66
CA VAL A 108 -9.10 3.44 4.94
C VAL A 108 -9.64 4.54 5.85
N SER A 109 -8.79 5.45 6.27
CA SER A 109 -9.14 6.53 7.18
C SER A 109 -10.06 7.56 6.53
N PRO A 110 -10.79 8.39 7.31
CA PRO A 110 -11.23 9.69 6.83
C PRO A 110 -10.04 10.52 6.31
N SER A 111 -10.33 11.50 5.46
CA SER A 111 -9.35 12.52 5.08
C SER A 111 -8.89 13.32 6.31
N VAL A 112 -7.59 13.54 6.39
CA VAL A 112 -6.90 14.37 7.38
C VAL A 112 -5.97 15.29 6.61
N ASN A 113 -6.24 16.60 6.64
CA ASN A 113 -5.46 17.63 5.92
C ASN A 113 -5.27 17.31 4.43
N GLY A 114 -6.30 16.81 3.76
CA GLY A 114 -6.26 16.45 2.34
C GLY A 114 -5.59 15.11 2.03
N TRP A 115 -5.27 14.31 3.05
CA TRP A 115 -4.67 12.99 2.91
C TRP A 115 -5.53 11.90 3.51
N VAL A 116 -5.66 10.79 2.81
CA VAL A 116 -6.27 9.56 3.32
C VAL A 116 -5.17 8.53 3.59
N PHE A 117 -5.24 7.92 4.76
CA PHE A 117 -4.33 6.87 5.21
C PHE A 117 -4.98 5.50 5.03
N ILE A 118 -4.17 4.53 4.63
CA ILE A 118 -4.59 3.17 4.38
C ILE A 118 -3.68 2.24 5.18
N PHE A 119 -4.26 1.54 6.13
CA PHE A 119 -3.58 0.61 7.02
C PHE A 119 -3.94 -0.82 6.62
N ILE A 120 -2.96 -1.58 6.18
CA ILE A 120 -3.16 -2.92 5.63
C ILE A 120 -2.55 -3.96 6.58
N GLY A 121 -3.39 -4.91 7.00
CA GLY A 121 -3.03 -6.04 7.82
C GLY A 121 -2.52 -7.16 6.93
N GLY A 122 -1.23 -7.09 6.63
CA GLY A 122 -0.49 -8.01 5.80
C GLY A 122 1.01 -7.74 5.95
N ASP A 123 1.81 -8.49 5.21
CA ASP A 123 3.26 -8.33 5.14
C ASP A 123 3.58 -7.81 3.74
N MET A 124 3.48 -6.49 3.49
CA MET A 124 3.93 -5.85 2.24
C MET A 124 5.40 -5.38 2.36
N VAL A 125 6.09 -5.85 3.40
CA VAL A 125 7.49 -5.60 3.73
C VAL A 125 8.41 -6.02 2.58
N LYS A 126 8.06 -7.05 1.79
CA LYS A 126 8.95 -7.46 0.71
C LYS A 126 9.01 -6.39 -0.37
N ALA A 127 10.20 -6.24 -0.94
CA ALA A 127 10.44 -5.37 -2.07
C ALA A 127 9.37 -5.57 -3.14
N ASP A 128 8.94 -4.48 -3.79
CA ASP A 128 7.94 -4.41 -4.87
C ASP A 128 6.48 -4.78 -4.53
N GLN A 129 6.17 -5.37 -3.38
CA GLN A 129 4.80 -5.80 -3.06
C GLN A 129 3.79 -4.66 -2.87
N ALA A 130 4.26 -3.48 -2.48
CA ALA A 130 3.41 -2.30 -2.37
C ALA A 130 3.13 -1.64 -3.73
N TRP A 131 3.94 -1.91 -4.77
CA TRP A 131 3.89 -1.18 -6.03
C TRP A 131 2.54 -1.28 -6.74
N PRO A 132 1.90 -2.46 -6.90
CA PRO A 132 0.62 -2.54 -7.59
C PRO A 132 -0.47 -1.67 -6.94
N VAL A 133 -0.48 -1.58 -5.60
CA VAL A 133 -1.39 -0.69 -4.86
C VAL A 133 -1.07 0.76 -5.14
N LEU A 134 0.21 1.13 -5.09
CA LEU A 134 0.66 2.50 -5.34
C LEU A 134 0.42 2.95 -6.78
N GLU A 135 0.61 2.08 -7.76
CA GLU A 135 0.34 2.36 -9.17
C GLU A 135 -1.15 2.60 -9.38
N VAL A 136 -2.02 1.71 -8.91
CA VAL A 136 -3.48 1.86 -9.01
C VAL A 136 -3.97 3.14 -8.32
N LEU A 137 -3.46 3.44 -7.12
CA LEU A 137 -3.84 4.65 -6.39
C LEU A 137 -3.29 5.92 -7.04
N SER A 138 -2.01 5.94 -7.42
CA SER A 138 -1.39 7.11 -8.04
C SER A 138 -1.93 7.39 -9.44
N GLU A 139 -2.40 6.39 -10.18
CA GLU A 139 -3.14 6.56 -11.42
C GLU A 139 -4.48 7.29 -11.17
N ALA A 140 -5.19 6.90 -10.12
CA ALA A 140 -6.51 7.46 -9.80
C ALA A 140 -6.47 8.83 -9.08
N PHE A 141 -5.41 9.10 -8.33
CA PHE A 141 -5.30 10.26 -7.42
C PHE A 141 -4.05 11.11 -7.66
N GLY A 142 -3.27 10.81 -8.69
CA GLY A 142 -2.05 11.53 -9.08
C GLY A 142 -0.80 11.10 -8.32
N GLU A 143 -0.93 10.75 -7.04
CA GLU A 143 0.17 10.30 -6.19
C GLU A 143 -0.28 9.26 -5.16
N ALA A 144 0.63 8.37 -4.79
CA ALA A 144 0.50 7.51 -3.62
C ALA A 144 1.88 7.29 -3.00
N GLN A 145 1.95 7.23 -1.67
CA GLN A 145 3.19 6.99 -0.95
C GLN A 145 3.00 5.81 0.01
N TYR A 146 4.05 5.00 0.17
CA TYR A 146 4.08 3.87 1.11
C TYR A 146 5.25 4.05 2.06
N PHE A 147 5.04 3.65 3.31
CA PHE A 147 6.04 3.70 4.36
C PHE A 147 5.98 2.44 5.17
N CYS A 148 7.15 1.90 5.51
CA CYS A 148 7.28 0.73 6.36
C CYS A 148 8.45 0.83 7.33
N ARG A 149 8.24 0.27 8.52
CA ARG A 149 9.24 0.11 9.59
C ARG A 149 8.90 -1.14 10.40
N TYR A 150 9.88 -2.02 10.50
CA TYR A 150 9.90 -3.13 11.42
C TYR A 150 11.18 -3.03 12.24
N MET A 151 11.03 -2.58 13.48
CA MET A 151 12.12 -2.62 14.45
C MET A 151 11.96 -3.90 15.25
N GLY A 152 12.96 -4.76 15.17
CA GLY A 152 13.18 -5.73 16.22
C GLY A 152 13.24 -5.00 17.54
N ALA A 153 12.45 -5.42 18.54
CA ALA A 153 12.76 -5.02 19.90
C ALA A 153 14.24 -5.41 20.15
N ALA A 154 15.06 -4.49 20.64
CA ALA A 154 16.48 -4.75 20.93
C ALA A 154 16.69 -6.04 21.77
N GLU A 155 15.67 -6.44 22.53
CA GLU A 155 15.61 -7.68 23.32
C GLU A 155 15.47 -8.98 22.49
N ARG A 156 15.16 -8.90 21.18
CA ARG A 156 14.81 -10.06 20.34
C ARG A 156 15.78 -10.34 19.19
N ASN A 157 16.85 -9.55 19.05
CA ASN A 157 17.87 -9.74 18.03
C ASN A 157 17.28 -9.89 16.60
N LEU A 158 16.20 -9.16 16.33
CA LEU A 158 15.50 -9.19 15.05
C LEU A 158 16.07 -8.08 14.16
N PRO A 159 16.26 -8.34 12.85
CA PRO A 159 16.84 -7.38 11.94
C PRO A 159 15.98 -6.12 11.81
N VAL A 160 16.64 -4.97 11.71
CA VAL A 160 16.01 -3.68 11.41
C VAL A 160 15.59 -3.68 9.95
N PHE A 161 14.34 -3.33 9.69
CA PHE A 161 13.80 -3.17 8.36
C PHE A 161 13.03 -1.86 8.28
N PHE A 162 13.22 -1.11 7.19
CA PHE A 162 12.37 0.03 6.86
C PHE A 162 12.48 0.38 5.39
N GLY A 163 11.56 1.21 4.94
CA GLY A 163 11.64 1.82 3.63
C GLY A 163 10.40 2.60 3.26
N TRP A 164 10.42 3.08 2.02
CA TRP A 164 9.38 3.93 1.48
C TRP A 164 9.33 3.80 -0.03
N ASP A 165 8.15 4.06 -0.58
CA ASP A 165 7.93 4.20 -2.00
C ASP A 165 7.08 5.42 -2.30
N ARG A 166 7.28 5.98 -3.48
CA ARG A 166 6.43 7.02 -4.05
C ARG A 166 6.08 6.64 -5.47
N ALA A 167 4.78 6.65 -5.77
CA ALA A 167 4.28 6.52 -7.13
C ALA A 167 3.55 7.80 -7.55
N ARG A 168 3.67 8.13 -8.83
CA ARG A 168 3.00 9.26 -9.47
C ARG A 168 2.45 8.80 -10.81
N SER A 169 1.18 9.08 -11.07
CA SER A 169 0.52 8.78 -12.36
C SER A 169 0.79 7.34 -12.82
N GLY A 170 0.51 6.37 -11.94
CA GLY A 170 0.63 4.94 -12.26
C GLY A 170 2.05 4.39 -12.28
N THR A 171 3.07 5.18 -11.93
CA THR A 171 4.49 4.74 -11.98
C THR A 171 5.20 4.99 -10.67
N VAL A 172 5.94 4.00 -10.16
CA VAL A 172 6.83 4.18 -9.02
C VAL A 172 8.05 5.02 -9.42
N VAL A 173 8.18 6.20 -8.80
CA VAL A 173 9.25 7.18 -9.09
C VAL A 173 10.36 7.17 -8.04
N ARG A 174 10.08 6.64 -6.85
CA ARG A 174 11.07 6.39 -5.80
C ARG A 174 10.73 5.09 -5.08
N SER A 175 11.73 4.28 -4.81
CA SER A 175 11.63 3.14 -3.91
C SER A 175 12.94 2.91 -3.18
N PHE A 176 12.88 2.78 -1.87
CA PHE A 176 14.04 2.48 -1.03
C PHE A 176 13.68 1.42 -0.01
N ARG A 177 14.59 0.46 0.21
CA ARG A 177 14.47 -0.54 1.29
C ARG A 177 15.83 -0.80 1.92
N TYR A 178 15.81 -0.86 3.25
CA TYR A 178 16.89 -1.35 4.07
C TYR A 178 16.41 -2.57 4.84
N ALA A 179 17.16 -3.67 4.77
CA ALA A 179 16.83 -4.93 5.41
C ALA A 179 18.10 -5.77 5.60
N LEU A 180 18.21 -6.49 6.72
CA LEU A 180 19.33 -7.42 6.96
C LEU A 180 20.69 -6.74 6.72
N ASP A 181 20.82 -5.52 7.24
CA ASP A 181 22.07 -4.75 7.24
C ASP A 181 22.57 -4.36 5.84
N ARG A 182 21.65 -4.22 4.91
CA ARG A 182 21.97 -3.76 3.56
C ARG A 182 20.79 -3.06 2.92
N ILE A 183 21.11 -2.26 1.91
CA ILE A 183 20.11 -1.71 1.01
C ILE A 183 19.74 -2.81 0.03
N CYS A 184 18.46 -3.18 0.03
CA CYS A 184 17.96 -4.25 -0.83
C CYS A 184 17.06 -3.75 -1.97
N GLN A 185 16.72 -2.45 -1.98
CA GLN A 185 15.97 -1.83 -3.07
C GLN A 185 16.32 -0.35 -3.17
N GLN A 186 16.59 0.10 -4.40
CA GLN A 186 16.84 1.51 -4.72
C GLN A 186 16.38 1.83 -6.14
N VAL A 187 15.35 2.65 -6.26
CA VAL A 187 14.79 3.14 -7.53
C VAL A 187 14.60 4.64 -7.43
N GLY A 188 14.99 5.40 -8.46
CA GLY A 188 14.85 6.85 -8.50
C GLY A 188 15.93 7.61 -7.71
N ALA A 189 15.88 8.94 -7.79
CA ALA A 189 16.84 9.82 -7.12
C ALA A 189 16.63 9.83 -5.60
N PRO A 190 17.70 9.79 -4.78
CA PRO A 190 17.57 9.87 -3.33
C PRO A 190 16.87 11.16 -2.84
N THR A 191 16.15 11.07 -1.72
CA THR A 191 15.54 12.18 -1.01
C THR A 191 16.58 12.99 -0.24
N SER A 192 16.22 14.20 0.19
CA SER A 192 17.12 15.03 1.00
C SER A 192 17.47 14.34 2.35
N VAL A 193 16.49 13.63 2.91
CA VAL A 193 16.60 12.84 4.14
C VAL A 193 17.57 11.68 3.95
N GLU A 194 17.44 10.94 2.85
CA GLU A 194 18.37 9.87 2.48
C GLU A 194 19.79 10.39 2.30
N VAL A 195 19.96 11.46 1.54
CA VAL A 195 21.30 12.06 1.33
C VAL A 195 21.90 12.46 2.67
N ARG A 196 21.17 13.15 3.55
CA ARG A 196 21.67 13.56 4.87
C ARG A 196 22.12 12.36 5.70
N MET A 197 21.28 11.33 5.77
CA MET A 197 21.55 10.16 6.59
C MET A 197 22.67 9.27 6.05
N PHE A 198 22.75 9.12 4.73
CA PHE A 198 23.73 8.23 4.12
C PHE A 198 25.05 8.94 3.79
N ASN A 199 25.10 10.26 3.52
CA ASN A 199 26.38 10.95 3.33
C ASN A 199 27.20 11.06 4.62
N GLU A 200 26.56 11.29 5.76
CA GLU A 200 27.28 11.63 7.00
C GLU A 200 27.94 10.39 7.65
N THR A 201 27.38 9.20 7.45
CA THR A 201 27.90 7.94 8.01
C THR A 201 28.50 6.98 7.00
N THR A 202 28.43 7.27 5.69
CA THR A 202 29.13 6.47 4.69
C THR A 202 30.00 7.34 3.79
N LYS A 203 31.28 7.50 4.17
CA LYS A 203 32.36 8.00 3.29
C LYS A 203 32.67 7.07 2.09
N GLY A 204 31.65 6.42 1.53
CA GLY A 204 31.73 5.47 0.43
C GLY A 204 30.57 5.56 -0.57
N TRP A 205 29.52 6.34 -0.28
CA TRP A 205 28.50 6.63 -1.28
C TRP A 205 29.06 7.55 -2.37
N GLY A 206 29.17 7.02 -3.59
CA GLY A 206 29.43 7.84 -4.79
C GLY A 206 30.65 7.49 -5.64
N LYS A 207 31.51 6.53 -5.26
CA LYS A 207 32.52 6.00 -6.20
C LYS A 207 32.03 4.70 -6.85
N GLY A 208 31.13 4.82 -7.83
CA GLY A 208 30.78 3.72 -8.72
C GLY A 208 29.30 3.37 -8.84
N TRP A 209 28.37 4.19 -8.34
CA TRP A 209 26.94 3.87 -8.48
C TRP A 209 26.44 4.20 -9.88
N ASP A 210 26.13 3.16 -10.67
CA ASP A 210 25.69 3.23 -12.06
C ASP A 210 24.19 2.95 -12.26
N GLY A 211 23.42 2.88 -11.17
CA GLY A 211 21.98 2.63 -11.19
C GLY A 211 21.57 1.16 -11.31
N ARG A 212 22.48 0.19 -11.13
CA ARG A 212 22.15 -1.24 -11.04
C ARG A 212 21.92 -1.72 -9.61
N TRP A 213 21.14 -2.79 -9.49
CA TRP A 213 21.00 -3.58 -8.28
C TRP A 213 22.39 -3.96 -7.77
N ALA A 214 22.62 -3.81 -6.46
CA ALA A 214 23.80 -4.38 -5.84
C ALA A 214 23.62 -5.92 -5.81
N ASP A 215 23.96 -6.57 -6.91
CA ASP A 215 24.23 -8.00 -6.91
C ASP A 215 25.59 -8.21 -6.24
N GLY A 216 25.57 -8.55 -4.95
CA GLY A 216 26.75 -9.01 -4.22
C GLY A 216 26.99 -8.27 -2.89
N ASP A 217 27.12 -9.09 -1.84
CA ASP A 217 27.82 -9.01 -0.53
C ASP A 217 28.48 -7.73 0.03
N GLU A 218 28.32 -6.54 -0.55
CA GLU A 218 28.72 -5.26 0.08
C GLU A 218 27.61 -4.72 0.99
N ALA A 219 27.24 -5.52 2.00
CA ALA A 219 26.39 -5.09 3.09
C ALA A 219 27.13 -4.05 3.95
N LEU A 220 26.50 -2.91 4.23
CA LEU A 220 27.04 -1.93 5.18
C LEU A 220 26.87 -2.48 6.61
N PRO A 221 27.92 -2.55 7.43
CA PRO A 221 27.80 -3.09 8.80
C PRO A 221 26.77 -2.34 9.65
N VAL A 222 25.96 -3.08 10.41
CA VAL A 222 24.99 -2.62 11.44
C VAL A 222 25.52 -1.43 12.26
N SER A 223 26.79 -1.49 12.64
CA SER A 223 27.42 -0.53 13.56
C SER A 223 27.44 0.89 13.01
N LEU A 224 27.58 1.07 11.69
CA LEU A 224 27.52 2.41 11.07
C LEU A 224 26.11 2.97 11.13
N PHE A 225 25.09 2.11 11.14
CA PHE A 225 23.68 2.48 11.19
C PHE A 225 23.20 2.82 12.61
N GLU A 226 23.59 1.99 13.58
CA GLU A 226 23.30 2.25 15.00
C GLU A 226 23.99 3.52 15.51
N GLU A 227 25.22 3.82 15.04
CA GLU A 227 25.87 5.11 15.33
C GLU A 227 25.25 6.28 14.56
N ALA A 228 24.91 6.11 13.26
CA ALA A 228 24.31 7.15 12.41
C ALA A 228 22.93 7.61 12.90
N ILE A 229 22.15 6.67 13.40
CA ILE A 229 20.73 6.85 13.67
C ILE A 229 20.41 6.49 15.12
N SER A 230 21.34 6.76 16.05
CA SER A 230 21.05 6.68 17.48
C SER A 230 20.14 7.85 17.89
N GLY A 231 18.98 7.55 18.49
CA GLY A 231 18.07 8.55 19.06
C GLY A 231 16.65 8.56 18.46
N GLU A 232 15.89 9.63 18.76
CA GLU A 232 14.50 9.83 18.28
C GLU A 232 14.39 9.85 16.74
N ASP A 233 15.47 10.20 16.03
CA ASP A 233 15.47 10.33 14.56
C ASP A 233 15.33 8.97 13.84
N ALA A 234 15.85 7.88 14.40
CA ALA A 234 15.64 6.52 13.87
C ALA A 234 14.19 6.10 13.94
N GLU A 235 13.52 6.50 15.01
CA GLU A 235 12.11 6.18 15.19
C GLU A 235 11.24 6.93 14.20
N ASN A 236 11.71 8.12 13.82
CA ASN A 236 10.98 9.05 13.03
C ASN A 236 11.28 8.98 11.52
N LEU A 237 12.18 8.09 11.09
CA LEU A 237 12.68 7.97 9.72
C LEU A 237 11.59 8.02 8.62
N PRO A 238 10.56 7.15 8.63
CA PRO A 238 9.52 7.21 7.60
C PRO A 238 8.74 8.53 7.62
N TYR A 239 8.61 9.19 8.77
CA TYR A 239 7.89 10.46 8.89
C TYR A 239 8.71 11.63 8.37
N LEU A 240 10.03 11.64 8.59
CA LEU A 240 10.92 12.63 7.99
C LEU A 240 10.87 12.56 6.45
N VAL A 241 10.82 11.36 5.89
CA VAL A 241 10.66 11.18 4.43
C VAL A 241 9.26 11.61 3.98
N ALA A 242 8.21 11.28 4.74
CA ALA A 242 6.87 11.75 4.43
C ALA A 242 6.79 13.28 4.40
N GLU A 243 7.43 13.97 5.35
CA GLU A 243 7.51 15.43 5.41
C GLU A 243 8.24 16.02 4.21
N ASP A 244 9.38 15.45 3.83
CA ASP A 244 10.11 15.81 2.60
C ASP A 244 9.23 15.65 1.35
N TRP A 245 8.25 14.74 1.38
CA TRP A 245 7.30 14.52 0.29
C TRP A 245 6.01 15.33 0.39
N GLY A 246 5.89 16.20 1.40
CA GLY A 246 4.76 17.13 1.57
C GLY A 246 3.59 16.57 2.38
N LEU A 247 3.74 15.40 3.00
CA LEU A 247 2.81 14.89 4.01
C LEU A 247 3.41 15.19 5.38
N SER A 248 2.71 15.90 6.27
CA SER A 248 3.15 16.07 7.66
C SER A 248 2.37 15.14 8.59
N PRO A 249 2.87 13.91 8.86
CA PRO A 249 2.10 12.91 9.61
C PRO A 249 2.11 13.22 11.11
N LEU A 250 3.10 13.99 11.59
CA LEU A 250 3.24 14.44 12.98
C LEU A 250 2.36 15.66 13.30
N ALA A 251 1.89 16.39 12.28
CA ALA A 251 0.95 17.50 12.43
C ALA A 251 -0.53 17.05 12.53
N ILE A 252 -0.78 15.75 12.58
CA ILE A 252 -2.11 15.17 12.79
C ILE A 252 -2.46 15.34 14.28
N THR A 253 -2.85 16.54 14.71
CA THR A 253 -3.35 16.85 16.08
C THR A 253 -4.88 16.93 16.12
N GLU A 254 -5.51 16.67 17.28
CA GLU A 254 -6.99 16.73 17.43
C GLU A 254 -7.60 18.04 16.89
N GLU A 255 -6.91 19.18 17.08
CA GLU A 255 -7.34 20.50 16.62
C GLU A 255 -7.13 20.72 15.11
N ALA A 256 -6.06 20.17 14.52
CA ALA A 256 -5.77 20.30 13.09
C ALA A 256 -6.68 19.42 12.21
N GLN A 257 -7.28 18.38 12.79
CA GLN A 257 -8.01 17.32 12.08
C GLN A 257 -9.51 17.61 11.84
N GLY A 258 -10.05 18.69 12.42
CA GLY A 258 -11.45 19.05 12.28
C GLY A 258 -12.39 18.27 13.20
N ARG A 259 -13.35 17.53 12.64
CA ARG A 259 -14.41 16.83 13.40
C ARG A 259 -14.25 15.31 13.31
N PRO A 260 -14.67 14.54 14.34
CA PRO A 260 -14.71 13.08 14.28
C PRO A 260 -15.48 12.55 13.07
N ARG A 261 -14.92 11.57 12.35
CA ARG A 261 -15.49 10.99 11.11
C ARG A 261 -15.21 9.50 11.03
N TYR A 262 -16.09 8.78 10.34
CA TYR A 262 -15.88 7.36 10.04
C TYR A 262 -14.98 7.18 8.82
N GLY A 263 -14.06 6.22 8.91
CA GLY A 263 -13.38 5.61 7.78
C GLY A 263 -14.09 4.32 7.36
N LEU A 264 -13.42 3.49 6.56
CA LEU A 264 -13.92 2.21 6.07
C LEU A 264 -12.97 1.07 6.44
N ALA A 265 -13.49 0.05 7.11
CA ALA A 265 -12.78 -1.19 7.38
C ALA A 265 -13.33 -2.31 6.47
N GLY A 266 -12.46 -3.04 5.80
CA GLY A 266 -12.85 -4.10 4.85
C GLY A 266 -11.70 -5.06 4.58
N PHE A 267 -11.77 -5.78 3.46
CA PHE A 267 -10.70 -6.67 3.00
C PHE A 267 -10.18 -6.24 1.62
N LEU A 268 -8.85 -6.27 1.49
CA LEU A 268 -8.15 -6.11 0.21
C LEU A 268 -7.78 -7.50 -0.32
N ASP A 269 -8.07 -7.77 -1.59
CA ASP A 269 -7.62 -9.00 -2.26
C ASP A 269 -6.12 -8.91 -2.53
N LYS A 270 -5.37 -9.92 -2.07
CA LYS A 270 -3.93 -10.06 -2.28
C LYS A 270 -3.58 -10.17 -3.76
N ALA A 271 -4.49 -10.64 -4.62
CA ALA A 271 -4.27 -10.58 -6.05
C ALA A 271 -4.01 -9.13 -6.52
N CYS A 272 -4.57 -8.12 -5.86
CA CYS A 272 -4.25 -6.72 -6.14
C CYS A 272 -2.83 -6.30 -5.68
N LEU A 273 -2.19 -7.07 -4.79
CA LEU A 273 -0.79 -6.91 -4.39
C LEU A 273 0.17 -7.68 -5.31
N GLU A 274 -0.33 -8.63 -6.11
CA GLU A 274 0.47 -9.53 -6.95
C GLU A 274 0.26 -9.28 -8.46
N ALA A 275 -0.86 -8.68 -8.86
CA ALA A 275 -1.26 -8.46 -10.24
C ALA A 275 -0.80 -7.10 -10.76
N ASN A 276 0.50 -6.98 -11.05
CA ASN A 276 1.05 -6.25 -12.20
C ASN A 276 2.58 -6.30 -12.12
N PRO A 277 3.26 -7.24 -12.79
CA PRO A 277 4.59 -6.93 -13.27
C PRO A 277 4.39 -5.94 -14.43
N VAL A 278 4.31 -4.64 -14.13
CA VAL A 278 4.72 -3.64 -15.11
C VAL A 278 6.06 -4.13 -15.63
N LYS A 279 6.19 -4.29 -16.97
CA LYS A 279 7.42 -4.75 -17.62
C LYS A 279 8.60 -4.12 -16.92
N ARG A 280 9.34 -4.95 -16.19
CA ARG A 280 10.38 -4.48 -15.29
C ARG A 280 11.46 -3.86 -16.18
N PRO A 281 12.14 -2.80 -15.76
CA PRO A 281 13.26 -2.23 -16.53
C PRO A 281 14.36 -3.26 -16.89
N SER A 282 14.36 -4.45 -16.26
CA SER A 282 15.21 -5.59 -16.58
C SER A 282 14.84 -6.36 -17.85
N ASP A 283 13.67 -6.16 -18.46
CA ASP A 283 13.23 -6.94 -19.65
C ASP A 283 13.80 -6.39 -20.97
N HIS A 284 14.64 -5.37 -20.90
CA HIS A 284 15.47 -4.91 -22.01
C HIS A 284 16.94 -5.22 -21.73
N GLN A 285 17.34 -6.46 -22.01
CA GLN A 285 18.57 -6.80 -22.76
C GLN A 285 18.86 -8.30 -22.63
N SER A 286 18.54 -9.05 -23.67
CA SER A 286 19.14 -10.34 -24.04
C SER A 286 18.75 -10.66 -25.48
N THR A 287 19.32 -9.91 -26.41
CA THR A 287 19.52 -10.31 -27.82
C THR A 287 20.88 -9.81 -28.24
#